data_AF-A0AAP2DMI9-F1
#
_entry.id   AF-A0AAP2DMI9-F1
#
_cell.length_a   1.000
_cell.length_b   1.000
_cell.length_c   1.000
_cell.angle_alpha   90.00
_cell.angle_beta   90.00
_cell.angle_gamma   90.00
#
_symmetry.space_group_name_H-M   'P 1'
#
loop_
_entity.id
_entity.type
_entity.pdbx_description
1 polymer ?
#
loop_
_entity_poly.entity_id
_entity_poly.type
_entity_poly.pdbx_seq_one_letter_code
_entity_poly.pdbx_strand_id
1 'polypeptide(L)'
;MELGAVNTQWTDERIIDLVRKQRNDLIKDFLDERYLKEYIDTKFRVHGLSNVVIELIRKDLKELLISPVNINHYEPLIRHIRSTDNPTLTDTDEQLFYKEVEFILKRYMYER
;
A
#
# COMPACT_ATOMS: atom_id res chain seq x y z
N MET A 1 18.92 -15.36 33.72
CA MET A 1 17.74 -15.39 32.85
C MET A 1 18.23 -15.02 31.47
N GLU A 2 18.46 -16.05 30.65
CA GLU A 2 19.04 -15.90 29.32
C GLU A 2 17.97 -15.28 28.42
N LEU A 3 18.26 -14.10 27.89
CA LEU A 3 17.40 -13.44 26.91
C LEU A 3 17.45 -14.31 25.66
N GLY A 4 16.39 -15.12 25.49
CA GLY A 4 16.23 -15.98 24.33
C GLY A 4 16.41 -15.15 23.07
N ALA A 5 17.45 -15.49 22.30
CA ALA A 5 17.61 -14.99 20.95
C ALA A 5 16.35 -15.43 20.17
N VAL A 6 15.43 -14.49 19.96
CA VAL A 6 14.28 -14.68 19.08
C VAL A 6 14.89 -14.95 17.70
N ASN A 7 14.94 -16.23 17.31
CA ASN A 7 15.32 -16.67 15.98
C ASN A 7 14.17 -16.30 15.05
N THR A 8 14.05 -15.01 14.76
CA THR A 8 13.05 -14.53 13.81
C THR A 8 13.52 -14.97 12.41
N GLN A 9 12.75 -15.81 11.72
CA GLN A 9 13.05 -16.19 10.32
C GLN A 9 12.84 -15.04 9.32
N TRP A 10 12.36 -13.91 9.81
CA TRP A 10 12.08 -12.69 9.07
C TRP A 10 13.29 -11.75 9.11
N THR A 11 14.12 -11.80 8.08
CA THR A 11 15.09 -10.74 7.80
C THR A 11 14.38 -9.51 7.26
N ASP A 12 14.95 -8.32 7.46
CA ASP A 12 14.40 -7.07 6.94
C ASP A 12 14.13 -7.16 5.42
N GLU A 13 15.00 -7.85 4.68
CA GLU A 13 14.84 -8.13 3.24
C GLU A 13 13.56 -8.94 2.92
N ARG A 14 13.24 -9.97 3.71
CA ARG A 14 12.03 -10.78 3.53
C ARG A 14 10.77 -10.00 3.86
N ILE A 15 10.82 -9.16 4.89
CA ILE A 15 9.69 -8.31 5.26
C ILE A 15 9.45 -7.27 4.18
N ILE A 16 10.51 -6.65 3.67
CA ILE A 16 10.42 -5.69 2.56
C ILE A 16 9.85 -6.36 1.31
N ASP A 17 10.26 -7.59 0.99
CA ASP A 17 9.72 -8.33 -0.15
C ASP A 17 8.21 -8.63 0.02
N LEU A 18 7.79 -9.03 1.23
CA LEU A 18 6.38 -9.21 1.58
C LEU A 18 5.56 -7.93 1.40
N VAL A 19 6.04 -6.83 1.99
CA VAL A 19 5.41 -5.50 1.90
C VAL A 19 5.33 -5.07 0.45
N ARG A 20 6.41 -5.25 -0.32
CA ARG A 20 6.45 -4.95 -1.75
C ARG A 20 5.43 -5.77 -2.51
N LYS A 21 5.36 -7.08 -2.25
CA LYS A 21 4.41 -7.97 -2.91
C LYS A 21 2.97 -7.55 -2.60
N GLN A 22 2.64 -7.27 -1.34
CA GLN A 22 1.30 -6.85 -0.94
C GLN A 22 0.93 -5.49 -1.54
N ARG A 23 1.84 -4.51 -1.46
CA ARG A 23 1.67 -3.19 -2.09
C ARG A 23 1.39 -3.36 -3.57
N ASN A 24 2.19 -4.18 -4.25
CA ASN A 24 2.04 -4.40 -5.68
C ASN A 24 0.76 -5.15 -6.04
N ASP A 25 0.29 -6.05 -5.20
CA ASP A 25 -0.99 -6.75 -5.37
C ASP A 25 -2.17 -5.78 -5.22
N LEU A 26 -2.17 -4.96 -4.16
CA LEU A 26 -3.17 -3.91 -3.95
C LEU A 26 -3.18 -2.90 -5.10
N ILE A 27 -2.03 -2.39 -5.52
CA ILE A 27 -1.97 -1.44 -6.62
C ILE A 27 -2.49 -2.08 -7.92
N LYS A 28 -2.22 -3.36 -8.18
CA LYS A 28 -2.77 -4.07 -9.36
C LYS A 28 -4.30 -4.11 -9.34
N ASP A 29 -4.90 -4.30 -8.17
CA ASP A 29 -6.35 -4.23 -8.01
C ASP A 29 -6.88 -2.83 -8.36
N PHE A 30 -6.18 -1.77 -7.90
CA PHE A 30 -6.46 -0.38 -8.27
C PHE A 30 -6.14 -0.02 -9.74
N LEU A 31 -5.38 -0.84 -10.47
CA LEU A 31 -5.24 -0.68 -11.91
C LEU A 31 -6.49 -1.13 -12.66
N ASP A 32 -7.36 -1.95 -12.05
CA ASP A 32 -8.66 -2.26 -12.60
C ASP A 32 -9.58 -1.03 -12.50
N GLU A 33 -10.17 -0.65 -13.62
CA GLU A 33 -10.99 0.56 -13.69
C GLU A 33 -12.28 0.42 -12.88
N ARG A 34 -12.85 -0.79 -12.80
CA ARG A 34 -14.09 -1.04 -12.08
C ARG A 34 -13.85 -0.89 -10.59
N TYR A 35 -12.79 -1.52 -10.09
CA TYR A 35 -12.41 -1.40 -8.69
C TYR A 35 -12.02 0.03 -8.33
N LEU A 36 -11.22 0.70 -9.17
CA LEU A 36 -10.86 2.10 -8.96
C LEU A 36 -12.09 3.02 -8.88
N LYS A 37 -13.03 2.89 -9.82
CA LYS A 37 -14.27 3.68 -9.84
C LYS A 37 -15.10 3.41 -8.59
N GLU A 38 -15.30 2.15 -8.24
CA GLU A 38 -16.07 1.73 -7.07
C GLU A 38 -15.45 2.24 -5.76
N TYR A 39 -14.13 2.15 -5.63
CA TYR A 39 -13.42 2.64 -4.46
C TYR A 39 -13.56 4.16 -4.34
N ILE A 40 -13.41 4.90 -5.45
CA ILE A 40 -13.51 6.36 -5.44
C ILE A 40 -14.93 6.82 -5.13
N ASP A 41 -15.93 6.14 -5.71
CA ASP A 41 -17.34 6.35 -5.43
C ASP A 41 -17.63 6.15 -3.94
N THR A 42 -17.18 5.03 -3.37
CA THR A 42 -17.42 4.66 -1.99
C THR A 42 -16.70 5.57 -0.99
N LYS A 43 -15.41 5.87 -1.23
CA LYS A 43 -14.55 6.59 -0.27
C LYS A 43 -14.62 8.09 -0.42
N PHE A 44 -14.70 8.59 -1.65
CA PHE A 44 -14.64 10.04 -1.93
C PHE A 44 -15.99 10.62 -2.35
N ARG A 45 -17.01 9.78 -2.61
CA ARG A 45 -18.32 10.21 -3.13
C ARG A 45 -18.20 11.03 -4.41
N VAL A 46 -17.13 10.79 -5.18
CA VAL A 46 -16.88 11.44 -6.46
C VAL A 46 -17.44 10.54 -7.54
N HIS A 47 -18.63 10.90 -8.04
CA HIS A 47 -19.26 10.21 -9.15
C HIS A 47 -18.79 10.81 -10.48
N GLY A 48 -18.31 9.97 -11.39
CA GLY A 48 -17.99 10.39 -12.76
C GLY A 48 -16.58 10.97 -12.93
N LEU A 49 -15.55 10.18 -12.63
CA LEU A 49 -14.18 10.50 -13.07
C LEU A 49 -14.12 10.51 -14.60
N SER A 50 -13.55 11.58 -15.17
CA SER A 50 -13.21 11.63 -16.58
C SER A 50 -12.20 10.53 -16.92
N ASN A 51 -12.33 9.94 -18.12
CA ASN A 51 -11.41 8.90 -18.59
C ASN A 51 -9.94 9.36 -18.54
N VAL A 52 -9.70 10.64 -18.84
CA VAL A 52 -8.37 11.28 -18.73
C VAL A 52 -7.80 11.19 -17.31
N VAL A 53 -8.62 11.45 -16.28
CA VAL A 53 -8.19 11.39 -14.88
C VAL A 53 -7.89 9.94 -14.47
N ILE A 54 -8.72 9.00 -14.92
CA ILE A 54 -8.50 7.56 -14.69
C ILE A 54 -7.16 7.11 -15.30
N GLU A 55 -6.86 7.54 -16.52
CA GLU A 55 -5.59 7.22 -17.17
C GLU A 55 -4.39 7.83 -16.45
N LEU A 56 -4.52 9.07 -15.95
CA LEU A 56 -3.48 9.72 -15.14
C LEU A 56 -3.26 8.98 -13.82
N ILE A 57 -4.32 8.65 -13.08
CA ILE A 57 -4.24 7.87 -11.84
C ILE A 57 -3.57 6.53 -12.11
N ARG A 58 -3.98 5.81 -13.16
CA ARG A 58 -3.36 4.53 -13.56
C ARG A 58 -1.88 4.68 -13.88
N LYS A 59 -1.49 5.78 -14.51
CA LYS A 59 -0.08 6.07 -14.80
C LYS A 59 0.70 6.26 -13.49
N ASP A 60 0.23 7.09 -12.58
CA ASP A 60 0.88 7.30 -11.28
C ASP A 60 0.92 6.02 -10.43
N LEU A 61 -0.15 5.21 -10.44
CA LEU A 61 -0.17 3.90 -9.79
C LEU A 61 0.87 2.93 -10.39
N LYS A 62 1.05 2.94 -11.71
CA LYS A 62 2.13 2.18 -12.37
C LYS A 62 3.50 2.70 -11.96
N GLU A 63 3.69 4.01 -11.81
CA GLU A 63 4.95 4.56 -11.29
C GLU A 63 5.18 4.13 -9.83
N LEU A 64 4.13 4.11 -9.00
CA LEU A 64 4.18 3.61 -7.63
C LEU A 64 4.58 2.13 -7.57
N LEU A 65 4.13 1.28 -8.51
CA LEU A 65 4.53 -0.14 -8.59
C LEU A 65 6.05 -0.33 -8.76
N ILE A 66 6.68 0.57 -9.51
CA ILE A 66 8.11 0.49 -9.85
C ILE A 66 8.94 1.22 -8.78
N SER A 67 8.35 2.19 -8.08
CA SER A 67 8.98 2.94 -7.01
C SER A 67 9.44 2.01 -5.87
N PRO A 68 10.63 2.21 -5.29
CA PRO A 68 11.07 1.44 -4.13
C PRO A 68 10.09 1.57 -2.96
N VAL A 69 9.94 0.50 -2.18
CA VAL A 69 9.15 0.56 -0.94
C VAL A 69 9.87 1.49 0.03
N ASN A 70 9.15 2.49 0.55
CA ASN A 70 9.73 3.43 1.50
C ASN A 70 9.85 2.76 2.88
N ILE A 71 11.04 2.24 3.17
CA ILE A 71 11.34 1.51 4.41
C ILE A 71 10.98 2.33 5.65
N ASN A 72 11.12 3.66 5.61
CA ASN A 72 10.76 4.54 6.73
C ASN A 72 9.24 4.59 6.96
N HIS A 73 8.43 4.52 5.90
CA HIS A 73 6.97 4.50 6.01
C HIS A 73 6.47 3.19 6.62
N TYR A 74 7.14 2.09 6.28
CA TYR A 74 6.81 0.74 6.76
C TYR A 74 7.62 0.31 7.99
N GLU A 75 8.47 1.18 8.57
CA GLU A 75 9.22 0.90 9.79
C GLU A 75 8.34 0.33 10.94
N PRO A 76 7.17 0.91 11.27
CA PRO A 76 6.33 0.35 12.33
C PRO A 76 5.88 -1.08 12.04
N LEU A 77 5.57 -1.38 10.77
CA LEU A 77 5.16 -2.70 10.30
C LEU A 77 6.32 -3.69 10.31
N ILE A 78 7.51 -3.28 9.86
CA ILE A 78 8.73 -4.09 9.91
C ILE A 78 9.06 -4.45 11.35
N ARG A 79 8.98 -3.47 12.25
CA ARG A 79 9.21 -3.66 13.68
C ARG A 79 8.16 -4.58 14.31
N HIS A 80 6.89 -4.46 13.90
CA HIS A 80 5.81 -5.32 14.37
C HIS A 80 6.03 -6.78 13.96
N ILE A 81 6.27 -7.05 12.66
CA ILE A 81 6.51 -8.40 12.14
C ILE A 81 7.75 -9.02 12.77
N ARG A 82 8.82 -8.24 12.95
CA ARG A 82 10.03 -8.69 13.65
C ARG A 82 9.77 -9.07 15.10
N SER A 83 8.92 -8.29 15.79
CA SER A 83 8.62 -8.50 17.22
C SER A 83 7.61 -9.62 17.49
N THR A 84 6.73 -9.93 16.54
CA THR A 84 5.69 -10.97 16.69
C THR A 84 6.02 -12.26 15.96
N ASP A 85 7.08 -12.29 15.14
CA ASP A 85 7.41 -13.39 14.22
C ASP A 85 6.23 -13.78 13.30
N ASN A 86 5.23 -12.90 13.20
CA ASN A 86 3.99 -13.17 12.51
C ASN A 86 3.92 -12.28 11.25
N PRO A 87 3.89 -12.88 10.05
CA PRO A 87 3.72 -12.14 8.80
C PRO A 87 2.28 -11.68 8.56
N THR A 88 1.36 -11.97 9.50
CA THR A 88 -0.03 -11.56 9.35
C THR A 88 -0.10 -10.04 9.43
N LEU A 89 -0.36 -9.43 8.29
CA LEU A 89 -0.68 -8.01 8.20
C LEU A 89 -1.97 -7.77 8.97
N THR A 90 -1.91 -6.85 9.92
CA THR A 90 -3.10 -6.40 10.63
C THR A 90 -3.85 -5.39 9.77
N ASP A 91 -5.13 -5.17 10.05
CA ASP A 91 -5.95 -4.16 9.36
C ASP A 91 -5.29 -2.76 9.38
N THR A 92 -4.51 -2.47 10.44
CA THR A 92 -3.74 -1.22 10.57
C THR A 92 -2.57 -1.12 9.59
N ASP A 93 -1.96 -2.26 9.24
CA ASP A 93 -0.90 -2.35 8.26
C ASP A 93 -1.42 -2.08 6.85
N GLU A 94 -2.59 -2.66 6.52
CA GLU A 94 -3.28 -2.43 5.25
C GLU A 94 -3.61 -0.94 5.02
N GLN A 95 -3.98 -0.22 6.08
CA GLN A 95 -4.24 1.22 6.01
C GLN A 95 -3.04 2.06 5.57
N LEU A 96 -1.80 1.64 5.82
CA LEU A 96 -0.61 2.35 5.34
C LEU A 96 -0.55 2.34 3.81
N PHE A 97 -0.84 1.19 3.21
CA PHE A 97 -0.89 1.03 1.75
C PHE A 97 -2.03 1.85 1.14
N TYR A 98 -3.22 1.79 1.77
CA TYR A 98 -4.36 2.59 1.32
C TYR A 98 -4.08 4.09 1.41
N LYS A 99 -3.30 4.56 2.40
CA LYS A 99 -2.89 5.97 2.47
C LYS A 99 -2.02 6.41 1.29
N GLU A 100 -1.08 5.58 0.83
CA GLU A 100 -0.27 5.89 -0.36
C GLU A 100 -1.15 6.02 -1.61
N VAL A 101 -2.07 5.07 -1.81
CA VAL A 101 -3.02 5.12 -2.92
C VAL A 101 -3.94 6.33 -2.79
N GLU A 102 -4.53 6.56 -1.62
CA GLU A 102 -5.38 7.71 -1.34
C GLU A 102 -4.67 9.04 -1.57
N PHE A 103 -3.37 9.14 -1.30
CA PHE A 103 -2.60 10.35 -1.57
C PHE A 103 -2.58 10.67 -3.07
N ILE A 104 -2.33 9.67 -3.91
CA ILE A 104 -2.39 9.80 -5.38
C ILE A 104 -3.82 10.19 -5.79
N LEU A 105 -4.82 9.46 -5.30
CA LEU A 105 -6.22 9.70 -5.62
C LEU A 105 -6.67 11.12 -5.25
N LYS A 106 -6.36 11.57 -4.03
CA LYS A 106 -6.69 12.90 -3.51
C LYS A 106 -6.08 14.01 -4.36
N ARG A 107 -4.86 13.81 -4.87
CA ARG A 107 -4.19 14.77 -5.74
C ARG A 107 -5.06 15.13 -6.95
N TYR A 108 -5.63 14.13 -7.60
CA TYR A 108 -6.49 14.36 -8.77
C TYR A 108 -7.92 14.81 -8.43
N MET A 109 -8.36 14.61 -7.18
CA MET A 109 -9.71 14.98 -6.74
C MET A 109 -9.78 16.38 -6.13
N TYR A 110 -8.73 16.84 -5.45
CA TYR A 110 -8.73 18.07 -4.66
C TYR A 110 -7.77 19.16 -5.17
N GLU A 111 -6.79 18.88 -6.04
CA GLU A 111 -6.03 19.95 -6.73
C GLU A 111 -6.83 20.48 -7.94
N ARG A 112 -8.04 21.02 -7.70
CA ARG A 112 -8.85 21.70 -8.71
C ARG A 112 -9.08 23.15 -8.36
#